data_AF-A0A7C2AN46-F1
#
_entry.id   AF-A0A7C2AN46-F1
#
_cell.length_a   1.000
_cell.length_b   1.000
_cell.length_c   1.000
_cell.angle_alpha   90.00
_cell.angle_beta   90.00
_cell.angle_gamma   90.00
#
_symmetry.space_group_name_H-M   'P 1'
#
loop_
_entity.id
_entity.type
_entity.pdbx_description
1 polymer ?
#
loop_
_entity_poly.entity_id
_entity_poly.type
_entity_poly.pdbx_seq_one_letter_code
_entity_poly.pdbx_strand_id
1 'polypeptide(L)'
;MNLKISGRLISGFAAMGVILTIAVGVTIWKVSYINKTMTRMVELRMPTAAASSNLDKDIFATLANLRGYMLTGAGKFKKQRAEVWNDIDLTVVKMDKLSKSWTNPKNVEELQALKGLFEEFRVAQKRVEDIARTPREQPATLILVTQAAPRATVMVKDISRMIDLELQGKGGKGGERVQILGMMADTRGTLGLGLANIRAYLLTGEDKFARKFETLWKKNTRRFGDLSRQTANLSAEQRAAFNEFAANRREFSQLPRKMFEIRGS
;
A
#
# COMPACT_ATOMS: atom_id res chain seq x y z
N MET A 1 59.89 -54.91 -48.57
CA MET A 1 61.00 -54.82 -47.58
C MET A 1 60.77 -55.84 -46.47
N ASN A 2 61.59 -56.89 -46.39
CA ASN A 2 61.54 -57.87 -45.29
C ASN A 2 62.21 -57.26 -44.05
N LEU A 3 61.40 -56.74 -43.12
CA LEU A 3 61.87 -56.26 -41.82
C LEU A 3 62.38 -57.44 -40.98
N LYS A 4 63.59 -57.34 -40.44
CA LYS A 4 64.12 -58.28 -39.43
C LYS A 4 63.19 -58.31 -38.22
N ILE A 5 63.09 -59.45 -37.54
CA ILE A 5 62.17 -59.69 -36.41
C ILE A 5 62.28 -58.59 -35.33
N SER A 6 63.49 -58.08 -35.07
CA SER A 6 63.71 -56.99 -34.11
C SER A 6 63.02 -55.67 -34.50
N GLY A 7 62.98 -55.32 -35.80
CA GLY A 7 62.34 -54.10 -36.29
C GLY A 7 60.81 -54.15 -36.16
N ARG A 8 60.21 -55.33 -36.36
CA ARG A 8 58.76 -55.55 -36.15
C ARG A 8 58.37 -55.42 -34.67
N LEU A 9 59.21 -55.94 -33.78
CA LEU A 9 58.99 -55.84 -32.33
C LEU A 9 59.09 -54.38 -31.87
N ILE A 10 60.15 -53.67 -32.27
CA ILE A 10 60.35 -52.26 -31.93
C ILE A 10 59.22 -51.39 -32.49
N SER A 11 58.75 -51.63 -33.71
CA SER A 11 57.61 -50.88 -34.27
C SER A 11 56.32 -51.12 -33.49
N GLY A 12 56.08 -52.34 -33.01
CA GLY A 12 54.92 -52.66 -32.17
C GLY A 12 54.98 -51.96 -30.81
N PHE A 13 56.14 -51.99 -30.15
CA PHE A 13 56.36 -51.26 -28.89
C PHE A 13 56.28 -49.74 -29.05
N ALA A 14 56.83 -49.18 -30.13
CA ALA A 14 56.73 -47.76 -30.44
C ALA A 14 55.28 -47.32 -30.70
N ALA A 15 54.51 -48.11 -31.45
CA ALA A 15 53.09 -47.85 -31.69
C ALA A 15 52.28 -47.87 -30.38
N MET A 16 52.53 -48.85 -29.50
CA MET A 16 51.92 -48.88 -28.16
C MET A 16 52.31 -47.66 -27.32
N GLY A 17 53.58 -47.24 -27.36
CA GLY A 17 54.05 -46.03 -26.67
C GLY A 17 53.37 -44.75 -27.15
N VAL A 18 53.18 -44.61 -28.47
CA VAL A 18 52.46 -43.45 -29.06
C VAL A 18 50.99 -43.44 -28.65
N ILE A 19 50.31 -44.59 -28.74
CA ILE A 19 48.91 -44.71 -28.32
C ILE A 19 48.76 -44.34 -26.84
N LEU A 20 49.65 -44.84 -25.98
CA LEU A 20 49.65 -44.54 -24.55
C LEU A 20 49.89 -43.05 -24.29
N THR A 21 50.83 -42.43 -24.99
CA THR A 21 51.12 -40.99 -24.87
C THR A 21 49.93 -40.14 -25.29
N ILE A 22 49.25 -40.49 -26.39
CA ILE A 22 48.03 -39.81 -26.84
C ILE A 22 46.91 -39.99 -25.81
N ALA A 23 46.69 -41.21 -25.31
CA ALA A 23 45.67 -41.48 -24.32
C ALA A 23 45.87 -40.69 -23.02
N VAL A 24 47.12 -40.64 -22.52
CA VAL A 24 47.49 -39.85 -21.33
C VAL A 24 47.30 -38.36 -21.61
N GLY A 25 47.74 -37.86 -22.77
CA GLY A 25 47.57 -36.46 -23.17
C GLY A 25 46.09 -36.03 -23.23
N VAL A 26 45.24 -36.84 -23.87
CA VAL A 26 43.78 -36.62 -23.91
C VAL A 26 43.17 -36.65 -22.52
N THR A 27 43.62 -37.56 -21.66
CA THR A 27 43.14 -37.67 -20.27
C THR A 27 43.49 -36.42 -19.47
N ILE A 28 44.74 -35.94 -19.53
CA ILE A 28 45.16 -34.70 -18.85
C ILE A 28 44.33 -33.51 -19.35
N TRP A 29 44.09 -33.40 -20.66
CA TRP A 29 43.28 -32.33 -21.24
C TRP A 29 41.83 -32.38 -20.75
N LYS A 30 41.20 -33.56 -20.75
CA LYS A 30 39.84 -33.76 -20.22
C LYS A 30 39.76 -33.45 -18.72
N VAL A 31 40.73 -33.89 -17.93
CA VAL A 31 40.79 -33.60 -16.48
C VAL A 31 40.93 -32.09 -16.24
N SER A 32 41.76 -31.39 -17.01
CA SER A 32 41.90 -29.93 -16.90
C SER A 32 40.59 -29.19 -17.22
N TYR A 33 39.86 -29.64 -18.25
CA TYR A 33 38.55 -29.09 -18.60
C TYR A 33 37.50 -29.34 -17.50
N ILE A 34 37.49 -30.55 -16.93
CA ILE A 34 36.64 -30.92 -15.80
C ILE A 34 36.94 -30.04 -14.59
N ASN A 35 38.22 -29.86 -14.23
CA ASN A 35 38.63 -29.00 -13.12
C ASN A 35 38.15 -27.56 -13.32
N LYS A 36 38.33 -26.96 -14.50
CA LYS A 36 37.82 -25.60 -14.78
C LYS A 36 36.30 -25.49 -14.64
N THR A 37 35.57 -26.52 -15.07
CA THR A 37 34.11 -26.55 -14.97
C THR A 37 33.65 -26.73 -13.52
N MET A 38 34.32 -27.61 -12.77
CA MET A 38 34.06 -27.86 -11.35
C MET A 38 34.32 -26.60 -10.53
N THR A 39 35.48 -25.95 -10.71
CA THR A 39 35.82 -24.68 -10.04
C THR A 39 34.76 -23.62 -10.34
N ARG A 40 34.33 -23.45 -11.59
CA ARG A 40 33.24 -22.50 -11.93
C ARG A 40 31.90 -22.88 -11.28
N MET A 41 31.61 -24.17 -11.13
CA MET A 41 30.38 -24.61 -10.47
C MET A 41 30.41 -24.27 -8.97
N VAL A 42 31.49 -24.62 -8.28
CA VAL A 42 31.62 -24.49 -6.83
C VAL A 42 31.89 -23.05 -6.38
N GLU A 43 32.71 -22.30 -7.11
CA GLU A 43 33.13 -20.95 -6.69
C GLU A 43 32.27 -19.82 -7.26
N LEU A 44 31.50 -20.09 -8.33
CA LEU A 44 30.70 -19.06 -8.99
C LEU A 44 29.21 -19.40 -9.02
N ARG A 45 28.82 -20.53 -9.64
CA ARG A 45 27.40 -20.83 -9.88
C ARG A 45 26.63 -21.17 -8.60
N MET A 46 27.18 -22.05 -7.76
CA MET A 46 26.55 -22.41 -6.49
C MET A 46 26.42 -21.20 -5.54
N PRO A 47 27.48 -20.38 -5.30
CA PRO A 47 27.35 -19.20 -4.45
C PRO A 47 26.39 -18.14 -5.01
N THR A 48 26.31 -18.01 -6.35
CA THR A 48 25.34 -17.12 -7.00
C THR A 48 23.92 -17.58 -6.73
N ALA A 49 23.62 -18.87 -6.96
CA ALA A 49 22.29 -19.43 -6.71
C ALA A 49 21.90 -19.34 -5.22
N ALA A 50 22.84 -19.61 -4.31
CA ALA A 50 22.62 -19.47 -2.88
C ALA A 50 22.32 -18.01 -2.48
N ALA A 51 23.08 -17.04 -3.02
CA ALA A 51 22.83 -15.63 -2.78
C ALA A 51 21.45 -15.18 -3.29
N SER A 52 21.06 -15.62 -4.50
CA SER A 52 19.72 -15.37 -5.04
C SER A 52 18.61 -15.96 -4.16
N SER A 53 18.79 -17.18 -3.64
CA SER A 53 17.82 -17.80 -2.72
C SER A 53 17.74 -17.06 -1.39
N ASN A 54 18.85 -16.53 -0.88
CA ASN A 54 18.85 -15.73 0.34
C ASN A 54 18.11 -14.41 0.12
N LEU A 55 18.36 -13.70 -0.99
CA LEU A 55 17.62 -12.48 -1.32
C LEU A 55 16.11 -12.72 -1.36
N ASP A 56 15.66 -13.81 -1.98
CA ASP A 56 14.24 -14.16 -2.02
C ASP A 56 13.64 -14.34 -0.61
N LYS A 57 14.33 -15.11 0.24
CA LYS A 57 13.93 -15.30 1.65
C LYS A 57 13.90 -13.99 2.42
N ASP A 58 14.90 -13.14 2.24
CA ASP A 58 15.03 -11.89 2.96
C ASP A 58 13.94 -10.90 2.53
N ILE A 59 13.58 -10.84 1.24
CA ILE A 59 12.43 -10.07 0.76
C ILE A 59 11.15 -10.50 1.49
N PHE A 60 10.86 -11.80 1.57
CA PHE A 60 9.70 -12.28 2.32
C PHE A 60 9.80 -11.96 3.82
N ALA A 61 10.99 -12.03 4.42
CA ALA A 61 11.20 -11.66 5.81
C ALA A 61 10.96 -10.16 6.05
N THR A 62 11.38 -9.26 5.15
CA THR A 62 11.08 -7.82 5.28
C THR A 62 9.57 -7.56 5.27
N LEU A 63 8.82 -8.26 4.40
CA LEU A 63 7.37 -8.17 4.32
C LEU A 63 6.67 -8.74 5.56
N ALA A 64 7.12 -9.88 6.05
CA ALA A 64 6.59 -10.51 7.25
C ALA A 64 6.78 -9.60 8.48
N ASN A 65 7.95 -9.01 8.63
CA ASN A 65 8.23 -8.06 9.71
C ASN A 65 7.38 -6.79 9.56
N LEU A 66 7.25 -6.22 8.36
CA LEU A 66 6.37 -5.06 8.14
C LEU A 66 4.92 -5.37 8.51
N ARG A 67 4.38 -6.51 8.07
CA ARG A 67 3.04 -6.97 8.43
C ARG A 67 2.91 -7.18 9.95
N GLY A 68 3.91 -7.78 10.58
CA GLY A 68 3.97 -7.95 12.04
C GLY A 68 3.86 -6.60 12.77
N TYR A 69 4.57 -5.58 12.30
CA TYR A 69 4.46 -4.23 12.83
C TYR A 69 3.07 -3.62 12.61
N MET A 70 2.51 -3.72 11.39
CA MET A 70 1.18 -3.17 11.09
C MET A 70 0.10 -3.77 11.99
N LEU A 71 0.16 -5.08 12.26
CA LEU A 71 -0.83 -5.78 13.07
C LEU A 71 -0.68 -5.51 14.57
N THR A 72 0.55 -5.41 15.08
CA THR A 72 0.81 -5.41 16.54
C THR A 72 1.29 -4.06 17.08
N GLY A 73 1.83 -3.20 16.22
CA GLY A 73 2.54 -1.98 16.62
C GLY A 73 3.87 -2.21 17.35
N ALA A 74 4.34 -3.46 17.49
CA ALA A 74 5.52 -3.76 18.28
C ALA A 74 6.80 -3.32 17.58
N GLY A 75 7.59 -2.44 18.22
CA GLY A 75 8.83 -1.89 17.66
C GLY A 75 9.89 -2.92 17.27
N LYS A 76 9.85 -4.12 17.87
CA LYS A 76 10.75 -5.24 17.52
C LYS A 76 10.71 -5.58 16.03
N PHE A 77 9.54 -5.50 15.40
CA PHE A 77 9.36 -5.81 13.99
C PHE A 77 10.01 -4.77 13.08
N LYS A 78 10.05 -3.49 13.49
CA LYS A 78 10.80 -2.46 12.76
C LYS A 78 12.30 -2.76 12.78
N LYS A 79 12.81 -3.10 13.98
CA LYS A 79 14.22 -3.44 14.17
C LYS A 79 14.62 -4.67 13.34
N GLN A 80 13.86 -5.75 13.44
CA GLN A 80 14.07 -6.98 12.66
C GLN A 80 14.02 -6.72 11.16
N ARG A 81 13.07 -5.89 10.68
CA ARG A 81 13.02 -5.51 9.27
C ARG A 81 14.28 -4.75 8.82
N ALA A 82 14.76 -3.82 9.64
CA ALA A 82 15.99 -3.08 9.34
C ALA A 82 17.23 -4.00 9.32
N GLU A 83 17.29 -4.97 10.23
CA GLU A 83 18.33 -6.02 10.25
C GLU A 83 18.30 -6.83 8.94
N VAL A 84 17.13 -7.30 8.51
CA VAL A 84 16.99 -8.03 7.23
C VAL A 84 17.38 -7.18 6.02
N TRP A 85 17.10 -5.87 6.02
CA TRP A 85 17.56 -4.98 4.95
C TRP A 85 19.09 -4.86 4.90
N ASN A 86 19.77 -4.88 6.05
CA ASN A 86 21.23 -4.94 6.07
C ASN A 86 21.75 -6.27 5.50
N ASP A 87 21.06 -7.40 5.76
CA ASP A 87 21.42 -8.70 5.19
C ASP A 87 21.25 -8.73 3.67
N ILE A 88 20.20 -8.10 3.16
CA ILE A 88 20.00 -7.88 1.71
C ILE A 88 21.17 -7.09 1.14
N ASP A 89 21.56 -5.97 1.76
CA ASP A 89 22.68 -5.13 1.29
C ASP A 89 24.00 -5.93 1.23
N LEU A 90 24.30 -6.71 2.26
CA LEU A 90 25.47 -7.59 2.28
C LEU A 90 25.41 -8.66 1.17
N THR A 91 24.23 -9.23 0.92
CA THR A 91 24.03 -10.24 -0.13
C THR A 91 24.16 -9.63 -1.52
N VAL A 92 23.65 -8.41 -1.74
CA VAL A 92 23.83 -7.64 -2.99
C VAL A 92 25.31 -7.36 -3.24
N VAL A 93 26.07 -6.92 -2.22
CA VAL A 93 27.52 -6.72 -2.32
C VAL A 93 28.25 -8.03 -2.69
N LYS A 94 27.80 -9.17 -2.16
CA LYS A 94 28.34 -10.49 -2.54
C LYS A 94 28.01 -10.83 -3.99
N MET A 95 26.78 -10.61 -4.44
CA MET A 95 26.38 -10.82 -5.83
C MET A 95 27.16 -9.91 -6.79
N ASP A 96 27.47 -8.68 -6.41
CA ASP A 96 28.32 -7.78 -7.19
C ASP A 96 29.75 -8.26 -7.37
N LYS A 97 30.31 -8.93 -6.37
CA LYS A 97 31.64 -9.55 -6.51
C LYS A 97 31.59 -10.74 -7.47
N LEU A 98 30.55 -11.57 -7.37
CA LEU A 98 30.35 -12.74 -8.23
C LEU A 98 30.05 -12.32 -9.68
N SER A 99 29.29 -11.24 -9.89
CA SER A 99 28.82 -10.82 -11.20
C SER A 99 29.94 -10.41 -12.16
N LYS A 100 31.08 -9.95 -11.63
CA LYS A 100 32.29 -9.65 -12.42
C LYS A 100 32.84 -10.85 -13.20
N SER A 101 32.55 -12.06 -12.74
CA SER A 101 33.01 -13.31 -13.36
C SER A 101 31.88 -14.05 -14.09
N TRP A 102 30.68 -13.48 -14.19
CA TRP A 102 29.58 -14.07 -14.94
C TRP A 102 29.82 -14.02 -16.44
N THR A 103 29.46 -15.09 -17.12
CA THR A 103 29.65 -15.23 -18.57
C THR A 103 28.45 -14.75 -19.38
N ASN A 104 27.28 -14.58 -18.74
CA ASN A 104 26.07 -14.09 -19.39
C ASN A 104 25.85 -12.61 -19.06
N PRO A 105 26.00 -11.68 -20.02
CA PRO A 105 25.82 -10.25 -19.78
C PRO A 105 24.41 -9.91 -19.29
N LYS A 106 23.38 -10.66 -19.73
CA LYS A 106 22.00 -10.47 -19.30
C LYS A 106 21.83 -10.59 -17.78
N ASN A 107 22.55 -11.52 -17.14
CA ASN A 107 22.48 -11.69 -15.69
C ASN A 107 22.99 -10.43 -14.95
N VAL A 108 24.01 -9.77 -15.51
CA VAL A 108 24.55 -8.53 -14.94
C VAL A 108 23.53 -7.40 -15.07
N GLU A 109 22.87 -7.28 -16.23
CA GLU A 109 21.78 -6.33 -16.44
C GLU A 109 20.62 -6.55 -15.46
N GLU A 110 20.19 -7.80 -15.29
CA GLU A 110 19.14 -8.18 -14.33
C GLU A 110 19.52 -7.84 -12.89
N LEU A 111 20.78 -8.06 -12.48
CA LEU A 111 21.25 -7.66 -11.16
C LEU A 111 21.21 -6.14 -10.96
N GLN A 112 21.56 -5.33 -11.97
CA GLN A 112 21.46 -3.87 -11.85
C GLN A 112 20.01 -3.40 -11.76
N ALA A 113 19.11 -3.97 -12.57
CA ALA A 113 17.69 -3.68 -12.48
C ALA A 113 17.12 -4.05 -11.11
N LEU A 114 17.51 -5.20 -10.56
CA LEU A 114 17.07 -5.67 -9.24
C LEU A 114 17.47 -4.70 -8.11
N LYS A 115 18.68 -4.12 -8.15
CA LYS A 115 19.10 -3.13 -7.16
C LYS A 115 18.22 -1.88 -7.17
N GLY A 116 17.86 -1.38 -8.35
CA GLY A 116 16.94 -0.25 -8.48
C GLY A 116 15.59 -0.58 -7.84
N LEU A 117 15.05 -1.77 -8.13
CA LEU A 117 13.81 -2.26 -7.53
C LEU A 117 13.90 -2.40 -6.00
N PHE A 118 15.04 -2.82 -5.46
CA PHE A 118 15.23 -2.90 -4.01
C PHE A 118 15.17 -1.54 -3.34
N GLU A 119 15.76 -0.48 -3.92
CA GLU A 119 15.65 0.85 -3.35
C GLU A 119 14.21 1.38 -3.39
N GLU A 120 13.53 1.21 -4.52
CA GLU A 120 12.11 1.59 -4.64
C GLU A 120 11.25 0.84 -3.62
N PHE A 121 11.47 -0.47 -3.48
CA PHE A 121 10.75 -1.32 -2.54
C PHE A 121 11.03 -0.95 -1.09
N ARG A 122 12.28 -0.67 -0.73
CA ARG A 122 12.69 -0.20 0.60
C ARG A 122 11.98 1.10 0.97
N VAL A 123 11.97 2.07 0.05
CA VAL A 123 11.29 3.36 0.24
C VAL A 123 9.78 3.15 0.41
N ALA A 124 9.16 2.31 -0.43
CA ALA A 124 7.73 2.00 -0.33
C ALA A 124 7.40 1.36 1.03
N GLN A 125 8.17 0.35 1.43
CA GLN A 125 8.03 -0.29 2.74
C GLN A 125 8.21 0.71 3.90
N LYS A 126 9.16 1.64 3.81
CA LYS A 126 9.37 2.67 4.84
C LYS A 126 8.18 3.62 4.95
N ARG A 127 7.60 4.06 3.82
CA ARG A 127 6.38 4.88 3.79
C ARG A 127 5.22 4.16 4.48
N VAL A 128 5.03 2.86 4.22
CA VAL A 128 4.00 2.07 4.90
C VAL A 128 4.26 2.02 6.40
N GLU A 129 5.49 1.77 6.85
CA GLU A 129 5.83 1.75 8.28
C GLU A 129 5.59 3.10 8.98
N ASP A 130 5.83 4.21 8.28
CA ASP A 130 5.64 5.57 8.82
C ASP A 130 4.17 5.98 8.92
N ILE A 131 3.33 5.43 8.03
CA ILE A 131 1.88 5.70 8.01
C ILE A 131 1.13 4.74 8.94
N ALA A 132 1.55 3.48 9.00
CA ALA A 132 0.92 2.44 9.80
C ALA A 132 0.78 2.89 11.24
N ARG A 133 -0.37 2.59 11.86
CA ARG A 133 -0.70 2.94 13.25
C ARG A 133 -0.78 4.45 13.53
N THR A 134 -0.76 5.30 12.50
CA THR A 134 -1.01 6.74 12.64
C THR A 134 -2.41 7.10 12.11
N PRO A 135 -2.98 8.27 12.45
CA PRO A 135 -4.26 8.70 11.88
C PRO A 135 -4.25 8.79 10.35
N ARG A 136 -3.06 8.94 9.73
CA ARG A 136 -2.89 8.96 8.27
C ARG A 136 -3.10 7.60 7.61
N GLU A 137 -3.16 6.52 8.39
CA GLU A 137 -3.52 5.18 7.91
C GLU A 137 -4.95 5.12 7.38
N GLN A 138 -5.84 5.97 7.92
CA GLN A 138 -7.24 6.07 7.50
C GLN A 138 -7.57 7.53 7.13
N PRO A 139 -7.05 8.03 5.98
CA PRO A 139 -7.13 9.44 5.63
C PRO A 139 -8.57 9.96 5.48
N ALA A 140 -9.50 9.14 4.96
CA ALA A 140 -10.91 9.51 4.90
C ALA A 140 -11.53 9.66 6.31
N THR A 141 -11.22 8.74 7.23
CA THR A 141 -11.65 8.81 8.63
C THR A 141 -11.03 10.01 9.35
N LEU A 142 -9.78 10.36 9.04
CA LEU A 142 -9.14 11.55 9.57
C LEU A 142 -9.90 12.82 9.16
N ILE A 143 -10.31 12.95 7.89
CA ILE A 143 -11.16 14.06 7.43
C ILE A 143 -12.51 14.06 8.16
N LEU A 144 -13.12 12.88 8.33
CA LEU A 144 -14.40 12.77 9.06
C LEU A 144 -14.27 13.33 10.48
N VAL A 145 -13.26 12.91 11.23
CA VAL A 145 -13.11 13.27 12.65
C VAL A 145 -12.65 14.71 12.83
N THR A 146 -11.71 15.18 12.02
CA THR A 146 -11.07 16.51 12.21
C THR A 146 -11.79 17.65 11.51
N GLN A 147 -12.54 17.37 10.44
CA GLN A 147 -13.16 18.41 9.61
C GLN A 147 -14.68 18.28 9.55
N ALA A 148 -15.21 17.10 9.21
CA ALA A 148 -16.63 16.95 8.95
C ALA A 148 -17.46 16.87 10.25
N ALA A 149 -17.00 16.13 11.26
CA ALA A 149 -17.70 15.95 12.52
C ALA A 149 -17.88 17.26 13.31
N PRO A 150 -16.87 18.15 13.44
CA PRO A 150 -17.06 19.44 14.12
C PRO A 150 -18.15 20.30 13.47
N ARG A 151 -18.16 20.40 12.13
CA ARG A 151 -19.17 21.13 11.37
C ARG A 151 -20.56 20.52 11.54
N ALA A 152 -20.64 19.19 11.46
CA ALA A 152 -21.88 18.46 11.69
C ALA A 152 -22.43 18.67 13.11
N THR A 153 -21.56 18.74 14.13
CA THR A 153 -21.96 19.03 15.52
C THR A 153 -22.61 20.41 15.62
N VAL A 154 -22.03 21.44 15.00
CA VAL A 154 -22.63 22.78 14.95
C VAL A 154 -23.97 22.75 14.22
N MET A 155 -24.03 22.11 13.05
CA MET A 155 -25.28 21.95 12.31
C MET A 155 -26.39 21.24 13.13
N VAL A 156 -26.06 20.15 13.85
CA VAL A 156 -27.03 19.45 14.70
C VAL A 156 -27.47 20.31 15.88
N LYS A 157 -26.55 21.04 16.51
CA LYS A 157 -26.84 21.98 17.60
C LYS A 157 -27.80 23.06 17.15
N ASP A 158 -27.53 23.71 16.01
CA ASP A 158 -28.30 24.87 15.55
C ASP A 158 -29.69 24.49 15.07
N ILE A 159 -29.83 23.39 14.32
CA ILE A 159 -31.15 22.92 13.90
C ILE A 159 -31.99 22.45 15.10
N SER A 160 -31.34 21.88 16.12
CA SER A 160 -32.02 21.50 17.37
C SER A 160 -32.44 22.73 18.15
N ARG A 161 -31.59 23.75 18.26
CA ARG A 161 -31.94 25.04 18.87
C ARG A 161 -33.15 25.67 18.16
N MET A 162 -33.20 25.64 16.83
CA MET A 162 -34.35 26.15 16.09
C MET A 162 -35.64 25.42 16.44
N ILE A 163 -35.59 24.09 16.55
CA ILE A 163 -36.71 23.22 16.96
C ILE A 163 -37.12 23.53 18.40
N ASP A 164 -36.18 23.63 19.32
CA ASP A 164 -36.46 23.90 20.73
C ASP A 164 -37.14 25.26 20.93
N LEU A 165 -36.74 26.27 20.15
CA LEU A 165 -37.40 27.58 20.14
C LEU A 165 -38.85 27.48 19.65
N GLU A 166 -39.14 26.64 18.65
CA GLU A 166 -40.53 26.38 18.23
C GLU A 166 -41.35 25.76 19.36
N LEU A 167 -40.80 24.72 19.99
CA LEU A 167 -41.48 23.98 21.05
C LEU A 167 -41.71 24.82 22.31
N GLN A 168 -40.85 25.81 22.58
CA GLN A 168 -40.99 26.76 23.68
C GLN A 168 -41.92 27.94 23.37
N GLY A 169 -42.52 28.02 22.17
CA GLY A 169 -43.31 29.18 21.76
C GLY A 169 -42.49 30.45 21.52
N LYS A 170 -41.16 30.32 21.41
CA LYS A 170 -40.20 31.41 21.11
C LYS A 170 -39.78 31.45 19.63
N GLY A 171 -40.44 30.63 18.81
CA GLY A 171 -40.28 30.65 17.36
C GLY A 171 -40.88 31.91 16.72
N GLY A 172 -40.71 32.02 15.40
CA GLY A 172 -41.41 33.04 14.63
C GLY A 172 -42.94 32.89 14.71
N LYS A 173 -43.67 33.97 14.43
CA LYS A 173 -45.14 33.99 14.52
C LYS A 173 -45.85 33.88 13.16
N GLY A 174 -45.09 33.93 12.06
CA GLY A 174 -45.61 33.87 10.70
C GLY A 174 -45.47 32.49 10.05
N GLY A 175 -46.24 32.27 8.98
CA GLY A 175 -46.20 31.04 8.19
C GLY A 175 -46.87 29.83 8.86
N GLU A 176 -46.97 28.72 8.10
CA GLU A 176 -47.54 27.47 8.63
C GLU A 176 -46.54 26.79 9.57
N ARG A 177 -46.77 26.96 10.87
CA ARG A 177 -45.82 26.58 11.92
C ARG A 177 -45.47 25.10 11.96
N VAL A 178 -46.47 24.25 11.73
CA VAL A 178 -46.31 22.79 11.66
C VAL A 178 -45.37 22.40 10.51
N GLN A 179 -45.50 23.03 9.34
CA GLN A 179 -44.61 22.75 8.20
C GLN A 179 -43.18 23.21 8.48
N ILE A 180 -43.00 24.39 9.06
CA ILE A 180 -41.67 24.93 9.37
C ILE A 180 -40.95 23.99 10.35
N LEU A 181 -41.64 23.54 11.40
CA LEU A 181 -41.12 22.53 12.33
C LEU A 181 -40.81 21.20 11.62
N GLY A 182 -41.69 20.77 10.71
CA GLY A 182 -41.48 19.59 9.86
C GLY A 182 -40.23 19.70 8.99
N MET A 183 -39.97 20.86 8.37
CA MET A 183 -38.77 21.11 7.57
C MET A 183 -37.49 21.06 8.42
N MET A 184 -37.53 21.61 9.65
CA MET A 184 -36.41 21.53 10.59
C MET A 184 -36.14 20.08 11.01
N ALA A 185 -37.19 19.34 11.38
CA ALA A 185 -37.10 17.94 11.77
C ALA A 185 -36.58 17.05 10.65
N ASP A 186 -37.07 17.21 9.42
CA ASP A 186 -36.59 16.48 8.24
C ASP A 186 -35.12 16.83 7.94
N THR A 187 -34.73 18.10 8.07
CA THR A 187 -33.33 18.53 7.89
C THR A 187 -32.41 17.89 8.93
N ARG A 188 -32.80 17.89 10.21
CA ARG A 188 -32.07 17.23 11.31
C ARG A 188 -31.96 15.72 11.09
N GLY A 189 -33.08 15.06 10.77
CA GLY A 189 -33.14 13.61 10.58
C GLY A 189 -32.29 13.13 9.41
N THR A 190 -32.38 13.81 8.27
CA THR A 190 -31.58 13.48 7.08
C THR A 190 -30.09 13.75 7.28
N LEU A 191 -29.71 14.80 8.03
CA LEU A 191 -28.32 15.06 8.40
C LEU A 191 -27.76 13.94 9.27
N GLY A 192 -28.48 13.54 10.33
CA GLY A 192 -28.06 12.47 11.24
C GLY A 192 -27.90 11.12 10.52
N LEU A 193 -28.89 10.74 9.71
CA LEU A 193 -28.81 9.52 8.91
C LEU A 193 -27.71 9.60 7.85
N GLY A 194 -27.46 10.77 7.26
CA GLY A 194 -26.37 10.98 6.32
C GLY A 194 -25.01 10.72 6.96
N LEU A 195 -24.77 11.28 8.15
CA LEU A 195 -23.53 11.06 8.92
C LEU A 195 -23.34 9.59 9.29
N ALA A 196 -24.41 8.89 9.65
CA ALA A 196 -24.36 7.45 9.92
C ALA A 196 -23.94 6.65 8.68
N ASN A 197 -24.44 7.01 7.49
CA ASN A 197 -24.06 6.36 6.24
C ASN A 197 -22.62 6.69 5.81
N ILE A 198 -22.13 7.93 6.05
CA ILE A 198 -20.71 8.25 5.84
C ILE A 198 -19.85 7.33 6.71
N ARG A 199 -20.15 7.25 8.01
CA ARG A 199 -19.41 6.38 8.95
C ARG A 199 -19.44 4.91 8.52
N ALA A 200 -20.61 4.41 8.14
CA ALA A 200 -20.77 3.04 7.68
C ALA A 200 -19.93 2.76 6.41
N TYR A 201 -19.93 3.66 5.43
CA TYR A 201 -19.09 3.53 4.24
C TYR A 201 -17.60 3.53 4.56
N LEU A 202 -17.15 4.47 5.41
CA LEU A 202 -15.73 4.54 5.80
C LEU A 202 -15.27 3.33 6.62
N LEU A 203 -16.20 2.67 7.32
CA LEU A 203 -15.91 1.46 8.07
C LEU A 203 -15.89 0.22 7.17
N THR A 204 -16.91 0.01 6.36
CA THR A 204 -17.12 -1.26 5.63
C THR A 204 -16.64 -1.22 4.18
N GLY A 205 -16.50 -0.05 3.57
CA GLY A 205 -16.24 0.10 2.13
C GLY A 205 -17.43 -0.25 1.22
N GLU A 206 -18.62 -0.54 1.75
CA GLU A 206 -19.76 -0.97 0.94
C GLU A 206 -20.51 0.20 0.29
N ASP A 207 -20.50 0.30 -1.04
CA ASP A 207 -21.12 1.39 -1.82
C ASP A 207 -22.60 1.65 -1.52
N LYS A 208 -23.33 0.66 -0.99
CA LYS A 208 -24.72 0.84 -0.56
C LYS A 208 -24.87 2.00 0.42
N PHE A 209 -23.86 2.23 1.28
CA PHE A 209 -23.87 3.32 2.26
C PHE A 209 -23.60 4.68 1.60
N ALA A 210 -22.65 4.75 0.66
CA ALA A 210 -22.41 5.97 -0.12
C ALA A 210 -23.68 6.37 -0.92
N ARG A 211 -24.34 5.42 -1.59
CA ARG A 211 -25.61 5.66 -2.31
C ARG A 211 -26.74 6.12 -1.38
N LYS A 212 -26.86 5.52 -0.19
CA LYS A 212 -27.83 5.94 0.82
C LYS A 212 -27.56 7.36 1.32
N PHE A 213 -26.29 7.73 1.54
CA PHE A 213 -25.90 9.09 1.85
C PHE A 213 -26.38 10.05 0.76
N GLU A 214 -26.10 9.78 -0.52
CA GLU A 214 -26.51 10.66 -1.63
C GLU A 214 -28.03 10.87 -1.68
N THR A 215 -28.81 9.81 -1.48
CA THR A 215 -30.28 9.92 -1.40
C THR A 215 -30.72 10.80 -0.23
N LEU A 216 -30.14 10.60 0.96
CA LEU A 216 -30.43 11.41 2.14
C LEU A 216 -29.97 12.85 1.98
N TRP A 217 -28.84 13.09 1.31
CA TRP A 217 -28.29 14.42 1.06
C TRP A 217 -29.12 15.20 0.05
N LYS A 218 -29.66 14.53 -0.98
CA LYS A 218 -30.66 15.13 -1.89
C LYS A 218 -31.92 15.54 -1.14
N LYS A 219 -32.46 14.67 -0.27
CA LYS A 219 -33.61 15.00 0.58
C LYS A 219 -33.29 16.17 1.53
N ASN A 220 -32.12 16.13 2.19
CA ASN A 220 -31.65 17.19 3.07
C ASN A 220 -31.55 18.53 2.33
N THR A 221 -30.98 18.53 1.13
CA THR A 221 -30.83 19.73 0.30
C THR A 221 -32.17 20.34 -0.06
N ARG A 222 -33.15 19.52 -0.45
CA ARG A 222 -34.53 19.98 -0.69
C ARG A 222 -35.15 20.60 0.55
N ARG A 223 -35.09 19.91 1.69
CA ARG A 223 -35.71 20.36 2.96
C ARG A 223 -35.05 21.58 3.57
N PHE A 224 -33.74 21.67 3.47
CA PHE A 224 -32.99 22.87 3.81
C PHE A 224 -33.38 24.03 2.88
N GLY A 225 -33.56 23.79 1.59
CA GLY A 225 -34.05 24.79 0.64
C GLY A 225 -35.48 25.26 0.97
N ASP A 226 -36.38 24.35 1.35
CA ASP A 226 -37.73 24.68 1.82
C ASP A 226 -37.66 25.58 3.07
N LEU A 227 -36.84 25.20 4.06
CA LEU A 227 -36.62 25.98 5.28
C LEU A 227 -35.99 27.36 4.98
N SER A 228 -35.08 27.43 4.02
CA SER A 228 -34.42 28.68 3.60
C SER A 228 -35.43 29.70 3.10
N ARG A 229 -36.48 29.26 2.38
CA ARG A 229 -37.57 30.13 1.91
C ARG A 229 -38.50 30.59 3.03
N GLN A 230 -38.42 29.97 4.21
CA GLN A 230 -39.19 30.36 5.40
C GLN A 230 -38.42 31.27 6.36
N THR A 231 -37.22 31.73 5.98
CA THR A 231 -36.36 32.58 6.84
C THR A 231 -37.02 33.89 7.32
N ALA A 232 -37.96 34.45 6.54
CA ALA A 232 -38.78 35.59 6.95
C ALA A 232 -39.75 35.26 8.10
N ASN A 233 -40.19 34.00 8.18
CA ASN A 233 -41.11 33.47 9.20
C ASN A 233 -40.40 32.91 10.44
N LEU A 234 -39.08 33.05 10.54
CA LEU A 234 -38.28 32.67 11.71
C LEU A 234 -38.14 33.84 12.69
N SER A 235 -38.05 33.55 13.98
CA SER A 235 -37.64 34.55 14.97
C SER A 235 -36.18 34.98 14.77
N ALA A 236 -35.77 36.08 15.39
CA ALA A 236 -34.39 36.58 15.29
C ALA A 236 -33.37 35.51 15.73
N GLU A 237 -33.65 34.81 16.83
CA GLU A 237 -32.79 33.74 17.36
C GLU A 237 -32.73 32.52 16.43
N GLN A 238 -33.86 32.13 15.83
CA GLN A 238 -33.90 31.06 14.85
C GLN A 238 -33.15 31.42 13.57
N ARG A 239 -33.25 32.67 13.13
CA ARG A 239 -32.52 33.15 11.95
C ARG A 239 -31.00 33.17 12.20
N ALA A 240 -30.56 33.55 13.40
CA ALA A 240 -29.16 33.47 13.79
C ALA A 240 -28.65 32.01 13.73
N ALA A 241 -29.37 31.07 14.35
CA ALA A 241 -29.03 29.65 14.30
C ALA A 241 -29.06 29.10 12.86
N PHE A 242 -30.04 29.49 12.04
CA PHE A 242 -30.12 29.10 10.65
C PHE A 242 -28.91 29.57 9.83
N ASN A 243 -28.43 30.80 10.07
CA ASN A 243 -27.28 31.35 9.37
C ASN A 243 -25.98 30.60 9.73
N GLU A 244 -25.78 30.28 11.01
CA GLU A 244 -24.64 29.48 11.50
C GLU A 244 -24.69 28.05 10.91
N PHE A 245 -25.87 27.43 10.92
CA PHE A 245 -26.12 26.15 10.25
C PHE A 245 -25.77 26.21 8.76
N ALA A 246 -26.24 27.24 8.05
CA ALA A 246 -26.05 27.40 6.61
C ALA A 246 -24.57 27.58 6.25
N ALA A 247 -23.81 28.34 7.05
CA ALA A 247 -22.38 28.49 6.90
C ALA A 247 -21.65 27.15 7.02
N ASN A 248 -21.89 26.42 8.11
CA ASN A 248 -21.28 25.10 8.34
C ASN A 248 -21.69 24.07 7.29
N ARG A 249 -22.94 24.11 6.81
CA ARG A 249 -23.43 23.22 5.76
C ARG A 249 -22.67 23.42 4.45
N ARG A 250 -22.35 24.66 4.07
CA ARG A 250 -21.58 24.95 2.84
C ARG A 250 -20.22 24.28 2.89
N GLU A 251 -19.50 24.41 3.99
CA GLU A 251 -18.20 23.77 4.18
C GLU A 251 -18.32 22.24 4.27
N PHE A 252 -19.32 21.73 5.01
CA PHE A 252 -19.56 20.30 5.14
C PHE A 252 -19.84 19.64 3.79
N SER A 253 -20.60 20.31 2.89
CA SER A 253 -21.09 19.72 1.64
C SER A 253 -20.01 19.14 0.72
N GLN A 254 -18.78 19.63 0.80
CA GLN A 254 -17.66 19.21 -0.04
C GLN A 254 -16.89 18.00 0.52
N LEU A 255 -17.00 17.77 1.84
CA LEU A 255 -16.20 16.77 2.54
C LEU A 255 -16.64 15.31 2.27
N PRO A 256 -17.94 14.96 2.22
CA PRO A 256 -18.39 13.59 1.96
C PRO A 256 -17.81 13.00 0.68
N ARG A 257 -17.87 13.76 -0.43
CA ARG A 257 -17.32 13.33 -1.71
C ARG A 257 -15.83 13.03 -1.62
N LYS A 258 -15.04 13.93 -1.03
CA LYS A 258 -13.60 13.74 -0.84
C LYS A 258 -13.30 12.49 0.00
N MET A 259 -14.06 12.26 1.06
CA MET A 259 -13.91 11.06 1.90
C MET A 259 -14.25 9.78 1.14
N PHE A 260 -15.28 9.81 0.28
CA PHE A 260 -15.67 8.65 -0.51
C PHE A 260 -14.65 8.32 -1.61
N GLU A 261 -14.14 9.32 -2.31
CA GLU A 261 -13.08 9.14 -3.32
C GLU A 261 -11.81 8.54 -2.70
N ILE A 262 -11.40 9.00 -1.52
CA ILE A 262 -10.23 8.46 -0.80
C ILE A 262 -10.46 7.01 -0.33
N ARG A 263 -11.68 6.65 0.07
CA ARG A 263 -11.97 5.30 0.55
C ARG A 263 -12.23 4.30 -0.57
N GLY A 264 -12.71 4.77 -1.73
CA GLY A 264 -12.99 3.94 -2.90
C GLY A 264 -11.78 3.73 -3.83
N SER A 265 -10.65 4.40 -3.58
CA SER A 265 -9.39 4.27 -4.33
C SER A 265 -8.55 3.07 -3.93
#